data_AF-A0A2E7VD35-F1
#
_entry.id   AF-A0A2E7VD35-F1
#
_cell.length_a   1.000
_cell.length_b   1.000
_cell.length_c   1.000
_cell.angle_alpha   90.00
_cell.angle_beta   90.00
_cell.angle_gamma   90.00
#
_symmetry.space_group_name_H-M   'P 1'
#
loop_
_entity.id
_entity.type
_entity.pdbx_description
1 polymer ?
#
loop_
_entity_poly.entity_id
_entity_poly.type
_entity_poly.pdbx_seq_one_letter_code
_entity_poly.pdbx_strand_id
1 'polypeptide(L)' 'TLFKPGKTSRINVAHFISELISNEKIWIEWKGKMPVIYNKVD' A
#
# COMPACT_ATOMS: atom_id res chain seq x y z
N THR A 1 -3.18 -21.70 -5.51
CA THR A 1 -3.31 -20.63 -4.49
C THR A 1 -3.11 -19.29 -5.15
N LEU A 2 -4.16 -18.48 -5.25
CA LEU A 2 -4.20 -17.20 -5.98
C LEU A 2 -3.48 -16.04 -5.26
N PHE A 3 -2.92 -16.31 -4.08
CA PHE A 3 -2.17 -15.36 -3.28
C PHE A 3 -0.78 -15.92 -3.01
N LYS A 4 0.13 -15.71 -3.96
CA LYS A 4 1.57 -15.77 -3.72
C LYS A 4 2.01 -14.33 -3.46
N PRO A 5 2.03 -13.83 -2.21
CA PRO A 5 2.54 -12.49 -1.94
C PRO A 5 4.04 -12.52 -2.24
N GLY A 6 4.42 -12.10 -3.43
CA GLY A 6 5.80 -11.87 -3.80
C GLY A 6 6.37 -10.81 -2.87
N LYS A 7 6.93 -11.26 -1.74
CA LYS A 7 7.73 -10.52 -0.76
C LYS A 7 7.29 -9.08 -0.40
N THR A 8 6.01 -8.67 -0.44
CA THR A 8 5.68 -7.30 0.01
C THR A 8 6.19 -7.10 1.43
N SER A 9 7.24 -6.29 1.57
CA SER A 9 7.89 -6.12 2.87
C SER A 9 6.97 -5.28 3.74
N ARG A 10 6.86 -5.62 5.02
CA ARG A 10 6.06 -4.84 5.99
C ARG A 10 6.44 -3.35 5.98
N ILE A 11 7.66 -3.02 5.55
CA ILE A 11 8.12 -1.63 5.40
C ILE A 11 7.37 -0.87 4.30
N ASN A 12 7.02 -1.49 3.18
CA ASN A 12 6.29 -0.84 2.09
C ASN A 12 4.83 -0.59 2.48
N VAL A 13 4.24 -1.52 3.24
CA VAL A 13 2.93 -1.33 3.84
C VAL A 13 2.97 -0.17 4.84
N ALA A 14 3.94 -0.16 5.76
CA ALA A 14 4.07 0.90 6.75
C ALA A 14 4.31 2.28 6.11
N HIS A 15 5.13 2.35 5.06
CA HIS A 15 5.38 3.58 4.31
C HIS A 15 4.08 4.11 3.67
N PHE A 16 3.33 3.24 2.97
CA PHE A 16 2.05 3.63 2.38
C PHE A 16 1.03 4.08 3.43
N ILE A 17 0.91 3.38 4.57
CA ILE A 17 -0.01 3.76 5.64
C ILE A 17 0.40 5.11 6.26
N SER A 18 1.70 5.36 6.40
CA SER A 18 2.21 6.65 6.88
C SER A 18 1.83 7.80 5.93
N GLU A 19 2.01 7.62 4.62
CA GLU A 19 1.61 8.62 3.62
C GLU A 19 0.10 8.82 3.58
N LEU A 20 -0.67 7.73 3.66
CA LEU A 20 -2.13 7.76 3.64
C LEU A 20 -2.72 8.57 4.79
N ILE A 21 -2.17 8.46 6.00
CA ILE A 21 -2.63 9.19 7.19
C ILE A 21 -2.14 10.64 7.17
N SER A 22 -0.94 10.89 6.64
CA SER A 22 -0.29 12.20 6.71
C SER A 22 -0.66 13.14 5.56
N ASN A 23 -1.24 12.63 4.47
CA ASN A 23 -1.53 13.39 3.27
C ASN A 23 -3.03 13.33 2.93
N GLU A 24 -3.72 14.45 3.13
CA GLU A 24 -5.17 14.58 2.86
C GLU A 24 -5.54 14.24 1.41
N LYS A 25 -4.70 14.59 0.45
CA LYS A 25 -4.96 14.28 -0.98
C LYS A 25 -4.95 12.77 -1.22
N ILE A 26 -3.95 12.07 -0.66
CA ILE A 26 -3.83 10.61 -0.77
C ILE A 26 -4.99 9.94 -0.01
N TRP A 27 -5.34 10.45 1.17
CA TRP A 27 -6.50 9.98 1.92
C TRP A 27 -7.80 10.05 1.12
N ILE A 28 -8.09 11.19 0.49
CA ILE A 28 -9.28 11.38 -0.35
C ILE A 28 -9.26 10.42 -1.54
N GLU A 29 -8.11 10.26 -2.19
CA GLU A 29 -7.97 9.38 -3.36
C GLU A 29 -8.26 7.90 -3.03
N TRP A 30 -7.85 7.44 -1.85
CA TRP A 30 -7.95 6.04 -1.43
C TRP A 30 -9.14 5.74 -0.50
N LYS A 31 -9.94 6.75 -0.16
CA LYS A 31 -11.13 6.58 0.69
C LYS A 31 -12.12 5.61 0.04
N GLY A 32 -12.43 4.52 0.75
CA GLY A 32 -13.37 3.49 0.28
C GLY A 32 -12.79 2.51 -0.76
N LYS A 33 -11.48 2.56 -1.05
CA LYS A 33 -10.79 1.62 -1.93
C LYS A 33 -9.99 0.59 -1.12
N MET A 34 -9.69 -0.56 -1.73
CA MET A 34 -8.84 -1.61 -1.14
C MET A 34 -7.56 -1.80 -1.98
N PRO A 35 -6.49 -1.01 -1.72
CA PRO A 35 -5.23 -1.15 -2.44
C PRO A 35 -4.55 -2.48 -2.18
N VAL A 36 -3.97 -3.08 -3.24
CA VAL A 36 -3.03 -4.19 -3.12
C VAL A 36 -1.62 -3.64 -3.32
N ILE A 37 -0.78 -3.76 -2.28
CA ILE A 37 0.57 -3.20 -2.27
C ILE A 37 1.56 -4.27 -2.75
N TYR A 38 2.26 -3.96 -3.84
CA TYR A 38 3.33 -4.79 -4.39
C TYR A 38 4.68 -4.12 -4.16
N ASN A 39 5.75 -4.91 -4.02
CA ASN A 39 7.10 -4.37 -4.14
C ASN A 39 7.36 -3.94 -5.58
N LYS A 40 8.19 -2.90 -5.75
CA LYS A 40 8.90 -2.74 -7.01
C LYS A 40 9.77 -3.97 -7.24
N VAL A 41 9.61 -4.55 -8.42
CA VAL A 41 10.57 -5.51 -8.98
C VAL A 41 11.58 -4.64 -9.71
N ASP A 42 12.84 -4.68 -9.26
CA ASP A 42 13.94 -4.15 -10.07
C ASP A 42 14.09 -4.98 -11.35
#